data_AF-A0A4Z1BDR0-F1
#
_entry.id   AF-A0A4Z1BDR0-F1
#
_cell.length_a   1.000
_cell.length_b   1.000
_cell.length_c   1.000
_cell.angle_alpha   90.00
_cell.angle_beta   90.00
_cell.angle_gamma   90.00
#
_symmetry.space_group_name_H-M   'P 1'
#
loop_
_entity.id
_entity.type
_entity.pdbx_description
1 polymer ?
#
loop_
_entity_poly.entity_id
_entity_poly.type
_entity_poly.pdbx_seq_one_letter_code
_entity_poly.pdbx_strand_id
1 'polypeptide(L)'
;MEENNFWIYSTYLNKFIKLLKQEFSFQKNLDLIKYNLFQTNCDKEIWFELSESDSYHKIEISKDNDDRDIIFFKILTTKDKIDSIQSFLSEIEKE
;
A
#
# COMPACT_ATOMS: atom_id res chain seq x y z
N MET A 1 -15.21 -10.80 2.37
CA MET A 1 -14.08 -9.88 2.14
C MET A 1 -14.35 -8.61 2.89
N GLU A 2 -13.30 -7.96 3.38
CA GLU A 2 -13.38 -6.78 4.20
C GLU A 2 -12.51 -5.69 3.59
N GLU A 3 -13.03 -4.46 3.54
CA GLU A 3 -12.28 -3.28 3.14
C GLU A 3 -11.52 -2.76 4.37
N ASN A 4 -10.21 -2.59 4.21
CA ASN A 4 -9.33 -2.16 5.27
C ASN A 4 -8.44 -1.03 4.79
N ASN A 5 -8.33 0.02 5.61
CA ASN A 5 -7.64 1.25 5.27
C ASN A 5 -6.49 1.47 6.26
N PHE A 6 -5.29 1.73 5.74
CA PHE A 6 -4.08 1.85 6.55
C PHE A 6 -3.21 3.00 6.06
N TRP A 7 -2.45 3.55 7.00
CA TRP A 7 -1.53 4.64 6.77
C TRP A 7 -0.15 4.15 7.20
N ILE A 8 0.85 4.34 6.35
CA ILE A 8 2.24 4.01 6.71
C ILE A 8 3.15 5.17 6.37
N TYR A 9 4.24 5.31 7.14
CA TYR A 9 5.31 6.21 6.76
C TYR A 9 6.06 5.70 5.53
N SER A 10 6.49 6.63 4.69
CA SER A 10 7.22 6.41 3.43
C SER A 10 8.49 5.57 3.62
N THR A 11 9.13 5.71 4.79
CA THR A 11 10.30 4.92 5.22
C THR A 11 10.01 3.42 5.25
N TYR A 12 8.77 3.01 5.54
CA TYR A 12 8.36 1.61 5.60
C TYR A 12 7.80 1.06 4.30
N LEU A 13 7.61 1.90 3.27
CA LEU A 13 6.99 1.52 1.99
C LEU A 13 7.60 0.26 1.38
N ASN A 14 8.93 0.20 1.31
CA ASN A 14 9.64 -0.94 0.71
C ASN A 14 9.39 -2.25 1.47
N LYS A 15 9.40 -2.19 2.81
CA LYS A 15 9.13 -3.36 3.66
C LYS A 15 7.67 -3.80 3.48
N PHE A 16 6.73 -2.86 3.47
CA PHE A 16 5.31 -3.17 3.35
C PHE A 16 4.95 -3.75 1.97
N ILE A 17 5.46 -3.17 0.88
CA ILE A 17 5.25 -3.71 -0.47
C ILE A 17 5.80 -5.13 -0.61
N LYS A 18 6.92 -5.46 0.06
CA LYS A 18 7.46 -6.82 0.08
C LYS A 18 6.50 -7.80 0.76
N LEU A 19 5.91 -7.42 1.90
CA LEU A 19 4.88 -8.20 2.58
C LEU A 19 3.66 -8.40 1.66
N LEU A 20 3.14 -7.32 1.07
CA LEU A 20 1.98 -7.40 0.17
C LEU A 20 2.27 -8.32 -1.02
N LYS A 21 3.48 -8.29 -1.58
CA LYS A 21 3.86 -9.19 -2.69
C LYS A 21 3.87 -10.66 -2.25
N GLN A 22 4.30 -10.95 -1.03
CA GLN A 22 4.26 -12.31 -0.46
C GLN A 22 2.83 -12.78 -0.24
N GLU A 23 1.96 -11.90 0.26
CA GLU A 23 0.59 -12.26 0.62
C GLU A 23 -0.34 -12.36 -0.59
N PHE A 24 -0.14 -11.52 -1.61
CA PHE A 24 -1.08 -11.32 -2.72
C PHE A 24 -0.51 -11.66 -4.11
N SER A 25 0.79 -11.95 -4.23
CA SER A 25 1.42 -12.43 -5.46
C SER A 25 1.13 -11.60 -6.73
N PHE A 26 1.29 -10.27 -6.64
CA PHE A 26 1.12 -9.37 -7.79
C PHE A 26 2.45 -9.03 -8.51
N GLN A 27 2.37 -8.61 -9.77
CA GLN A 27 3.51 -8.25 -10.61
C GLN A 27 3.35 -6.85 -11.22
N LYS A 28 3.53 -5.82 -10.40
CA LYS A 28 3.57 -4.41 -10.84
C LYS A 28 4.98 -3.83 -10.85
N ASN A 29 5.19 -2.81 -11.69
CA ASN A 29 6.41 -2.02 -11.70
C ASN A 29 6.44 -1.05 -10.51
N LEU A 30 6.99 -1.52 -9.40
CA LEU A 30 7.04 -0.78 -8.14
C LEU A 30 7.90 0.48 -8.22
N ASP A 31 8.94 0.50 -9.05
CA ASP A 31 9.81 1.67 -9.19
C ASP A 31 9.07 2.80 -9.90
N LEU A 32 8.28 2.47 -10.92
CA LEU A 32 7.40 3.43 -11.58
C LEU A 32 6.32 3.97 -10.63
N ILE A 33 5.70 3.08 -9.84
CA ILE A 33 4.66 3.48 -8.88
C ILE A 33 5.25 4.41 -7.80
N LYS A 34 6.42 4.06 -7.23
CA LYS A 34 7.13 4.94 -6.30
C LYS A 34 7.47 6.27 -6.95
N TYR A 35 8.06 6.25 -8.14
CA TYR A 35 8.41 7.47 -8.85
C TYR A 35 7.20 8.39 -9.00
N ASN A 36 6.05 7.85 -9.42
CA ASN A 36 4.83 8.63 -9.59
C ASN A 36 4.23 9.10 -8.25
N LEU A 37 4.26 8.28 -7.20
CA LEU A 37 3.78 8.66 -5.85
C LEU A 37 4.61 9.78 -5.23
N PHE A 38 5.90 9.87 -5.55
CA PHE A 38 6.80 10.88 -5.00
C PHE A 38 7.10 12.05 -5.95
N GLN A 39 6.50 12.09 -7.14
CA GLN A 39 6.63 13.24 -8.02
C GLN A 39 5.96 14.48 -7.39
N THR A 40 6.75 15.53 -7.21
CA THR A 40 6.45 16.74 -6.42
C THR A 40 5.37 17.69 -6.99
N ASN A 41 4.69 17.34 -8.09
CA ASN A 41 3.88 18.31 -8.86
C ASN A 41 2.44 17.85 -9.18
N CYS A 42 1.88 16.85 -8.50
CA CYS A 42 0.48 16.54 -8.69
C CYS A 42 -0.37 17.30 -7.67
N ASP A 43 -1.24 18.21 -8.10
CA ASP A 43 -2.23 18.87 -7.23
C ASP A 43 -3.40 17.95 -6.85
N LYS A 44 -3.41 16.70 -7.37
CA LYS A 44 -4.48 15.73 -7.18
C LYS A 44 -3.94 14.49 -6.49
N GLU A 45 -4.76 13.93 -5.61
CA GLU A 45 -4.55 12.62 -5.04
C GLU A 45 -4.50 11.57 -6.17
N ILE A 46 -3.39 10.82 -6.25
CA ILE A 46 -3.18 9.77 -7.27
C ILE A 46 -3.33 8.40 -6.63
N TRP A 47 -4.21 7.59 -7.20
CA TRP A 47 -4.42 6.21 -6.81
C TRP A 47 -3.77 5.25 -7.81
N PHE A 48 -3.03 4.28 -7.29
CA PHE A 48 -2.49 3.16 -8.08
C PHE A 48 -3.05 1.85 -7.56
N GLU A 49 -3.51 1.00 -8.47
CA GLU A 49 -3.89 -0.37 -8.13
C GLU A 49 -2.68 -1.31 -8.25
N LEU A 50 -2.36 -2.01 -7.16
CA LEU A 50 -1.28 -2.98 -7.08
C LEU A 50 -1.72 -4.40 -7.45
N SER A 51 -2.99 -4.74 -7.25
CA SER A 51 -3.56 -6.03 -7.63
C SER A 51 -3.57 -6.26 -9.14
N GLU A 52 -3.56 -7.53 -9.57
CA GLU A 52 -3.87 -7.86 -10.96
C GLU A 52 -5.38 -7.77 -11.20
N SER A 53 -5.79 -7.46 -12.44
CA SER A 53 -7.20 -7.20 -12.78
C SER A 53 -8.16 -8.36 -12.47
N ASP A 54 -7.65 -9.59 -12.47
CA ASP A 54 -8.42 -10.81 -12.19
C ASP A 54 -8.23 -11.30 -10.74
N SER A 55 -7.55 -10.52 -9.90
CA SER A 55 -7.34 -10.84 -8.49
C SER A 55 -8.65 -10.75 -7.72
N TYR A 56 -8.89 -11.73 -6.85
CA TYR A 56 -9.98 -11.65 -5.88
C TYR A 56 -9.75 -10.53 -4.85
N HIS A 57 -8.50 -10.12 -4.64
CA HIS A 57 -8.10 -9.05 -3.73
C HIS A 57 -7.84 -7.76 -4.49
N LYS A 58 -8.25 -6.63 -3.91
CA LYS A 58 -7.92 -5.30 -4.45
C LYS A 58 -6.96 -4.59 -3.50
N ILE A 59 -5.88 -4.03 -4.04
CA ILE A 59 -4.91 -3.25 -3.28
C ILE A 59 -4.72 -1.93 -4.00
N GLU A 60 -5.06 -0.83 -3.35
CA GLU A 60 -4.88 0.51 -3.87
C GLU A 60 -3.94 1.28 -2.95
N ILE A 61 -3.04 2.06 -3.55
CA ILE A 61 -2.07 2.91 -2.86
C ILE A 61 -2.27 4.34 -3.34
N SER A 62 -2.28 5.26 -2.38
CA SER A 62 -2.39 6.69 -2.59
C SER A 62 -1.41 7.42 -1.69
N LYS A 63 -1.14 8.67 -2.02
CA LYS A 63 -0.37 9.57 -1.17
C LYS A 63 -1.06 10.92 -1.14
N ASP A 64 -1.16 11.49 0.06
CA ASP A 64 -1.61 12.87 0.22
C ASP A 64 -0.51 13.83 -0.26
N ASN A 65 -0.91 14.95 -0.86
CA ASN A 65 0.01 15.97 -1.32
C ASN A 65 0.51 16.87 -0.18
N ASP A 66 -0.28 17.01 0.87
CA ASP A 66 0.05 17.85 2.02
C ASP A 66 1.04 17.14 2.97
N ASP A 67 1.01 15.81 3.01
CA ASP A 67 1.91 15.00 3.83
C ASP A 67 2.86 14.17 2.96
N ARG A 68 4.09 14.65 2.81
CA ARG A 68 5.10 14.00 1.95
C ARG A 68 5.57 12.66 2.50
N ASP A 69 5.29 12.36 3.76
CA ASP A 69 5.86 11.20 4.44
C ASP A 69 4.83 10.12 4.74
N ILE A 70 3.53 10.36 4.54
CA ILE A 70 2.50 9.35 4.77
C ILE A 70 1.91 8.83 3.46
N ILE A 71 1.72 7.51 3.40
CA ILE A 71 1.17 6.80 2.26
C ILE A 71 -0.08 6.06 2.74
N PHE A 72 -1.15 6.22 1.99
CA PHE A 72 -2.43 5.57 2.24
C PHE A 72 -2.54 4.27 1.45
N PHE A 73 -3.07 3.23 2.09
CA PHE A 73 -3.39 1.96 1.47
C PHE A 73 -4.85 1.59 1.73
N LYS A 74 -5.53 1.16 0.69
CA LYS A 74 -6.86 0.53 0.74
C LYS A 74 -6.75 -0.90 0.24
N ILE A 75 -7.10 -1.85 1.09
CA ILE A 75 -6.97 -3.29 0.82
C ILE A 75 -8.31 -3.97 1.04
N LEU A 76 -8.85 -4.56 -0.03
CA LEU A 76 -10.01 -5.45 0.01
C LEU A 76 -9.53 -6.90 -0.02
N THR A 77 -9.67 -7.61 1.10
CA THR A 77 -9.14 -8.99 1.22
C THR A 77 -9.92 -9.85 2.24
N THR A 78 -9.47 -11.09 2.46
CA THR A 78 -9.92 -12.02 3.49
C THR A 78 -9.26 -11.74 4.84
N LYS A 79 -9.91 -12.15 5.93
CA LYS A 79 -9.48 -11.85 7.29
C LYS A 79 -8.08 -12.38 7.63
N ASP A 80 -7.74 -13.59 7.16
CA ASP A 80 -6.42 -14.21 7.37
C ASP A 80 -5.28 -13.35 6.81
N LYS A 81 -5.50 -12.69 5.67
CA LYS A 81 -4.51 -11.81 5.04
C LYS A 81 -4.38 -10.47 5.77
N ILE A 82 -5.47 -10.00 6.40
CA ILE A 82 -5.44 -8.79 7.23
C ILE A 82 -4.63 -9.01 8.50
N ASP A 83 -4.69 -10.19 9.11
CA ASP A 83 -3.95 -10.48 10.34
C ASP A 83 -2.43 -10.30 10.13
N SER A 84 -1.88 -10.79 9.00
CA SER A 84 -0.47 -10.55 8.62
C SER A 84 -0.13 -9.07 8.47
N ILE A 85 -1.03 -8.29 7.84
CA ILE A 85 -0.85 -6.84 7.65
C ILE A 85 -0.87 -6.12 9.00
N GLN A 86 -1.82 -6.44 9.87
CA GLN A 86 -1.95 -5.83 11.20
C GLN A 86 -0.76 -6.14 12.10
N SER A 87 -0.22 -7.35 12.02
CA SER A 87 1.01 -7.71 12.73
C SER A 87 2.17 -6.80 12.33
N PHE A 88 2.37 -6.59 11.02
CA PHE A 88 3.41 -5.68 10.52
C PHE A 88 3.20 -4.24 10.99
N LEU A 89 1.96 -3.73 10.90
CA LEU A 89 1.65 -2.37 11.37
C LEU A 89 1.96 -2.19 12.86
N SER A 90 1.63 -3.19 13.67
CA SER A 90 1.92 -3.19 15.12
C SER A 90 3.42 -3.28 15.44
N GLU A 91 4.25 -3.80 14.52
CA GLU A 91 5.71 -3.84 14.67
C GLU A 91 6.33 -2.48 14.40
N ILE A 92 5.90 -1.80 13.33
CA ILE A 92 6.45 -0.49 12.95
C ILE A 92 6.00 0.65 13.88
N GLU A 93 4.89 0.49 14.61
CA GLU A 93 4.45 1.45 15.65
C GLU A 93 5.31 1.41 16.91
N LYS A 94 6.10 0.34 17.11
CA LYS A 94 6.98 0.16 18.28
C LYS A 94 8.41 0.70 18.05
N GLU A 95 8.78 0.99 16.81
CA GLU A 95 10.06 1.61 16.41
C GLU A 95 10.00 3.14 16.57
#